data_AF-A0A9P9D2L2-F1
#
_entry.id   AF-A0A9P9D2L2-F1
#
_cell.length_a   1.000
_cell.length_b   1.000
_cell.length_c   1.000
_cell.angle_alpha   90.00
_cell.angle_beta   90.00
_cell.angle_gamma   90.00
#
_symmetry.space_group_name_H-M   'P 1'
#
loop_
_entity.id
_entity.type
_entity.pdbx_description
1 polymer ?
#
loop_
_entity_poly.entity_id
_entity_poly.type
_entity_poly.pdbx_seq_one_letter_code
_entity_poly.pdbx_strand_id
1 'polypeptide(L)'
;MVLCLAAETACAEYKGGAEDFLCGEALAAFYLLVYHPRRLYLQRAATHPTPQCRQHRRALFQRCHENIPDPERYLTKWFMDAPASEIKRENVKDFFRWAFLNTGEPSTMKDEELEEYIRKIEELLKRIIEPGRGNANCFRLTLDKVDMLHRSLTWYLCVFVVDTVASGYLRYYSFDFHRTSLLQFPTIFPLRPFTLLTPYRSPAKTLTYWHRRHTSKTRLPILFIHGIGIGLYPYINFLAELNLEDETDRSDGELGIIAVEIMAVSSRITGKALDNVAMCQEIDCILGSHAPYCTKDWANPICRKPTRANEHQLYYFASKDMGVSHTLFRRFFWSQNILWKEDIRNRRVTVVLGGKDLIVDTKVVKEYLTGNESVNQEKGSWQKREWKGDGLDVLWFPELDHGQVFDKKSTRARLVNVVRIYCARE
;
A
#
# COMPACT_ATOMS: atom_id res chain seq x y z
N MET A 1 1.95 -7.63 -21.13
CA MET A 1 2.51 -8.40 -22.27
C MET A 1 3.45 -9.52 -21.80
N VAL A 2 4.65 -9.23 -21.27
CA VAL A 2 5.60 -10.27 -20.79
C VAL A 2 4.98 -11.26 -19.79
N LEU A 3 4.15 -10.77 -18.85
CA LEU A 3 3.43 -11.62 -17.87
C LEU A 3 2.28 -12.47 -18.45
N CYS A 4 1.76 -12.17 -19.64
CA CYS A 4 0.75 -13.00 -20.31
C CYS A 4 1.41 -14.11 -21.14
N LEU A 5 2.47 -13.77 -21.87
CA LEU A 5 3.22 -14.73 -22.69
C LEU A 5 3.79 -15.91 -21.87
N ALA A 6 4.22 -15.65 -20.63
CA ALA A 6 4.68 -16.70 -19.71
C ALA A 6 3.55 -17.63 -19.18
N ALA A 7 2.28 -17.23 -19.33
CA ALA A 7 1.12 -18.04 -18.92
C ALA A 7 0.55 -18.87 -20.09
N GLU A 8 0.62 -18.36 -21.32
CA GLU A 8 0.11 -19.04 -22.52
C GLU A 8 1.00 -20.21 -22.98
N THR A 9 2.30 -20.20 -22.68
CA THR A 9 3.23 -21.29 -23.01
C THR A 9 3.02 -22.59 -22.20
N ALA A 10 2.02 -22.66 -21.33
CA ALA A 10 1.74 -23.84 -20.49
C ALA A 10 0.75 -24.86 -21.11
N CYS A 11 0.26 -24.64 -22.34
CA CYS A 11 -0.67 -25.54 -23.04
C CYS A 11 -0.16 -25.99 -24.43
N ALA A 12 1.03 -26.60 -24.46
CA ALA A 12 1.52 -27.38 -25.60
C ALA A 12 1.71 -28.85 -25.21
N GLU A 13 1.51 -29.78 -26.16
CA GLU A 13 1.43 -31.21 -25.89
C GLU A 13 2.73 -31.79 -25.29
N TYR A 14 2.57 -32.56 -24.20
CA TYR A 14 3.64 -32.88 -23.27
C TYR A 14 4.31 -34.24 -23.57
N LYS A 15 5.64 -34.23 -23.73
CA LYS A 15 6.50 -35.43 -23.76
C LYS A 15 7.46 -35.38 -22.58
N GLY A 16 7.03 -35.96 -21.45
CA GLY A 16 7.73 -35.81 -20.16
C GLY A 16 9.16 -36.35 -20.16
N GLY A 17 10.10 -35.52 -19.70
CA GLY A 17 11.51 -35.86 -19.49
C GLY A 17 11.92 -35.85 -18.02
N ALA A 18 13.20 -36.18 -17.75
CA ALA A 18 13.75 -36.15 -16.40
C ALA A 18 13.81 -34.73 -15.79
N GLU A 19 13.89 -33.70 -16.63
CA GLU A 19 13.88 -32.29 -16.20
C GLU A 19 12.53 -31.87 -15.60
N ASP A 20 11.42 -32.38 -16.14
CA ASP A 20 10.08 -32.13 -15.59
C ASP A 20 9.91 -32.78 -14.21
N PHE A 21 10.48 -33.98 -14.02
CA PHE A 21 10.45 -34.69 -12.75
C PHE A 21 11.20 -33.91 -11.66
N LEU A 22 12.42 -33.43 -11.95
CA LEU A 22 13.20 -32.57 -11.05
C LEU A 22 12.48 -31.24 -10.74
N CYS A 23 11.78 -30.66 -11.73
CA CYS A 23 10.95 -29.47 -11.52
C CYS A 23 9.78 -29.75 -10.55
N GLY A 24 9.12 -30.90 -10.71
CA GLY A 24 8.06 -31.38 -9.82
C GLY A 24 8.54 -31.58 -8.38
N GLU A 25 9.70 -32.22 -8.19
CA GLU A 25 10.31 -32.40 -6.87
C GLU A 25 10.68 -31.06 -6.22
N ALA A 26 11.27 -30.12 -6.96
CA ALA A 26 11.61 -28.80 -6.44
C ALA A 26 10.37 -28.00 -6.01
N LEU A 27 9.27 -28.09 -6.77
CA LEU A 27 7.98 -27.49 -6.43
C LEU A 27 7.36 -28.12 -5.17
N ALA A 28 7.40 -29.44 -5.05
CA ALA A 28 6.90 -30.17 -3.88
C ALA A 28 7.73 -29.88 -2.62
N ALA A 29 9.06 -29.89 -2.74
CA ALA A 29 9.98 -29.54 -1.66
C ALA A 29 9.79 -28.09 -1.20
N PHE A 30 9.64 -27.13 -2.13
CA PHE A 30 9.31 -25.75 -1.78
C PHE A 30 7.98 -25.65 -1.03
N TYR A 31 6.95 -26.37 -1.47
CA TYR A 31 5.65 -26.39 -0.78
C TYR A 31 5.76 -26.94 0.65
N LEU A 32 6.41 -28.09 0.83
CA LEU A 32 6.49 -28.80 2.11
C LEU A 32 7.48 -28.17 3.11
N LEU A 33 8.61 -27.65 2.63
CA LEU A 33 9.70 -27.16 3.48
C LEU A 33 9.67 -25.64 3.69
N VAL A 34 9.16 -24.87 2.71
CA VAL A 34 9.13 -23.39 2.79
C VAL A 34 7.70 -22.89 3.01
N TYR A 35 6.77 -23.20 2.11
CA TYR A 35 5.42 -22.62 2.17
C TYR A 35 4.61 -23.13 3.36
N HIS A 36 4.52 -24.44 3.57
CA HIS A 36 3.65 -25.03 4.60
C HIS A 36 4.06 -24.64 6.04
N PRO A 37 5.33 -24.77 6.48
CA PRO A 37 5.73 -24.41 7.85
C PRO A 37 5.57 -22.90 8.09
N ARG A 38 5.89 -22.09 7.07
CA ARG A 38 5.74 -20.64 7.13
C ARG A 38 4.27 -20.21 7.15
N ARG A 39 3.38 -20.91 6.42
CA ARG A 39 1.92 -20.67 6.47
C ARG A 39 1.39 -20.87 7.88
N LEU A 40 1.83 -21.92 8.58
CA LEU A 40 1.48 -22.15 9.99
C LEU A 40 2.03 -21.04 10.90
N TYR A 41 3.30 -20.65 10.74
CA TYR A 41 3.92 -19.57 11.51
C TYR A 41 3.17 -18.23 11.37
N LEU A 42 2.78 -17.85 10.15
CA LEU A 42 2.13 -16.57 9.88
C LEU A 42 0.66 -16.50 10.33
N GLN A 43 0.03 -17.61 10.73
CA GLN A 43 -1.32 -17.59 11.32
C GLN A 43 -1.36 -17.08 12.77
N ARG A 44 -0.21 -16.99 13.45
CA ARG A 44 -0.09 -16.45 14.82
C ARG A 44 -0.84 -15.11 14.95
N ALA A 45 -1.46 -14.89 16.12
CA ALA A 45 -2.28 -13.70 16.38
C ALA A 45 -1.48 -12.40 16.22
N ALA A 46 -2.18 -11.30 15.91
CA ALA A 46 -1.57 -9.98 15.83
C ALA A 46 -1.12 -9.51 17.21
N THR A 47 0.05 -8.87 17.30
CA THR A 47 0.39 -8.08 18.49
C THR A 47 -0.31 -6.74 18.36
N HIS A 48 -1.49 -6.62 18.97
CA HIS A 48 -2.27 -5.39 18.93
C HIS A 48 -1.57 -4.25 19.69
N PRO A 49 -1.67 -2.99 19.21
CA PRO A 49 -1.21 -1.84 19.96
C PRO A 49 -2.08 -1.64 21.20
N THR A 50 -1.53 -0.98 22.22
CA THR A 50 -2.28 -0.59 23.43
C THR A 50 -3.55 0.17 23.03
N PRO A 51 -4.75 -0.26 23.47
CA PRO A 51 -5.98 0.43 23.14
C PRO A 51 -5.96 1.88 23.61
N GLN A 52 -6.26 2.82 22.70
CA GLN A 52 -6.47 4.23 23.05
C GLN A 52 -7.61 4.36 24.07
N CYS A 53 -7.62 5.42 24.89
CA CYS A 53 -8.71 5.62 25.86
C CYS A 53 -10.07 5.86 25.16
N ARG A 54 -11.17 5.64 25.89
CA ARG A 54 -12.56 5.75 25.34
C ARG A 54 -12.82 7.07 24.62
N GLN A 55 -12.30 8.19 25.13
CA GLN A 55 -12.46 9.50 24.50
C GLN A 55 -11.86 9.57 23.09
N HIS A 56 -10.65 9.06 22.90
CA HIS A 56 -9.98 9.02 21.59
C HIS A 56 -10.68 8.05 20.62
N ARG A 57 -11.11 6.87 21.10
CA ARG A 57 -11.91 5.94 20.29
C ARG A 57 -13.23 6.54 19.84
N ARG A 58 -13.93 7.24 20.74
CA ARG A 58 -15.19 7.94 20.46
C ARG A 58 -15.01 9.07 19.45
N ALA A 59 -13.91 9.82 19.54
CA ALA A 59 -13.56 10.85 18.56
C ALA A 59 -13.24 10.24 17.18
N LEU A 60 -12.49 9.13 17.14
CA LEU A 60 -12.22 8.39 15.90
C LEU A 60 -13.52 7.83 15.29
N PHE A 61 -14.40 7.22 16.09
CA PHE A 61 -15.72 6.77 15.66
C PHE A 61 -16.50 7.93 15.03
N GLN A 62 -16.61 9.06 15.74
CA GLN A 62 -17.35 10.23 15.28
C GLN A 62 -16.79 10.75 13.94
N ARG A 63 -15.46 10.87 13.82
CA ARG A 63 -14.80 11.33 12.59
C ARG A 63 -15.00 10.38 11.41
N CYS A 64 -15.00 9.06 11.64
CA CYS A 64 -15.40 8.09 10.62
C CYS A 64 -16.88 8.29 10.24
N HIS A 65 -17.75 8.37 11.24
CA HIS A 65 -19.21 8.42 11.10
C HIS A 65 -19.71 9.64 10.31
N GLU A 66 -19.13 10.81 10.57
CA GLU A 66 -19.41 12.08 9.85
C GLU A 66 -19.01 12.03 8.37
N ASN A 67 -18.15 11.09 7.96
CA ASN A 67 -17.63 10.95 6.60
C ASN A 67 -18.17 9.70 5.87
N ILE A 68 -19.31 9.15 6.32
CA ILE A 68 -20.03 8.05 5.63
C ILE A 68 -21.10 8.67 4.70
N PRO A 69 -20.91 8.69 3.37
CA PRO A 69 -21.92 9.25 2.45
C PRO A 69 -23.11 8.32 2.22
N ASP A 70 -22.90 7.00 2.30
CA ASP A 70 -23.91 5.95 2.10
C ASP A 70 -23.79 4.94 3.25
N PRO A 71 -24.65 5.04 4.28
CA PRO A 71 -24.56 4.19 5.48
C PRO A 71 -24.85 2.71 5.22
N GLU A 72 -25.76 2.40 4.30
CA GLU A 72 -26.10 1.01 3.95
C GLU A 72 -24.98 0.37 3.13
N ARG A 73 -24.44 1.07 2.13
CA ARG A 73 -23.30 0.58 1.34
C ARG A 73 -22.03 0.50 2.19
N TYR A 74 -21.82 1.42 3.13
CA TYR A 74 -20.74 1.32 4.11
C TYR A 74 -20.86 0.03 4.93
N LEU A 75 -22.04 -0.22 5.52
CA LEU A 75 -22.23 -1.37 6.39
C LEU A 75 -22.10 -2.68 5.59
N THR A 76 -22.86 -2.85 4.50
CA THR A 76 -22.82 -4.05 3.65
C THR A 76 -21.41 -4.35 3.13
N LYS A 77 -20.60 -3.34 2.77
CA LYS A 77 -19.20 -3.55 2.36
C LYS A 77 -18.31 -4.13 3.47
N TRP A 78 -18.50 -3.70 4.72
CA TRP A 78 -17.81 -4.31 5.87
C TRP A 78 -18.29 -5.73 6.19
N PHE A 79 -19.51 -6.08 5.78
CA PHE A 79 -20.12 -7.41 5.87
C PHE A 79 -20.04 -8.22 4.56
N MET A 80 -19.01 -7.99 3.74
CA MET A 80 -18.73 -8.78 2.51
C MET A 80 -19.88 -8.78 1.49
N ASP A 81 -20.58 -7.65 1.33
CA ASP A 81 -21.76 -7.48 0.49
C ASP A 81 -22.95 -8.40 0.89
N ALA A 82 -23.02 -8.84 2.16
CA ALA A 82 -24.13 -9.62 2.68
C ALA A 82 -25.47 -8.83 2.66
N PRO A 83 -26.62 -9.51 2.52
CA PRO A 83 -27.93 -8.87 2.58
C PRO A 83 -28.15 -8.14 3.92
N ALA A 84 -28.75 -6.94 3.87
CA ALA A 84 -28.98 -6.13 5.06
C ALA A 84 -29.84 -6.83 6.15
N SER A 85 -30.70 -7.76 5.76
CA SER A 85 -31.49 -8.61 6.66
C SER A 85 -30.67 -9.63 7.47
N GLU A 86 -29.47 -9.98 7.00
CA GLU A 86 -28.55 -10.86 7.73
C GLU A 86 -27.59 -10.10 8.67
N ILE A 87 -27.58 -8.76 8.59
CA ILE A 87 -26.72 -7.89 9.41
C ILE A 87 -27.53 -7.40 10.62
N LYS A 88 -27.46 -8.14 11.73
CA LYS A 88 -28.19 -7.85 12.98
C LYS A 88 -27.29 -7.20 14.03
N ARG A 89 -27.87 -6.67 15.13
CA ARG A 89 -27.13 -5.87 16.14
C ARG A 89 -25.87 -6.57 16.66
N GLU A 90 -25.90 -7.87 16.90
CA GLU A 90 -24.72 -8.60 17.39
C GLU A 90 -23.60 -8.74 16.34
N ASN A 91 -23.95 -8.80 15.04
CA ASN A 91 -22.96 -8.78 13.96
C ASN A 91 -22.26 -7.40 13.91
N VAL A 92 -23.03 -6.31 14.07
CA VAL A 92 -22.51 -4.92 14.10
C VAL A 92 -21.67 -4.65 15.36
N LYS A 93 -22.03 -5.22 16.51
CA LYS A 93 -21.16 -5.18 17.70
C LYS A 93 -19.80 -5.83 17.44
N ASP A 94 -19.76 -7.01 16.82
CA ASP A 94 -18.49 -7.69 16.52
C ASP A 94 -17.60 -6.86 15.57
N PHE A 95 -18.21 -6.17 14.60
CA PHE A 95 -17.50 -5.22 13.74
C PHE A 95 -16.90 -4.06 14.54
N PHE A 96 -17.67 -3.39 15.40
CA PHE A 96 -17.16 -2.28 16.22
C PHE A 96 -16.18 -2.72 17.32
N ARG A 97 -16.35 -3.91 17.91
CA ARG A 97 -15.39 -4.56 18.84
C ARG A 97 -14.03 -4.72 18.18
N TRP A 98 -14.01 -5.22 16.95
CA TRP A 98 -12.77 -5.30 16.19
C TRP A 98 -12.22 -3.91 15.84
N ALA A 99 -13.03 -3.08 15.17
CA ALA A 99 -12.58 -1.83 14.52
C ALA A 99 -12.06 -0.77 15.51
N PHE A 100 -12.69 -0.64 16.69
CA PHE A 100 -12.36 0.39 17.67
C PHE A 100 -11.71 -0.16 18.95
N LEU A 101 -12.09 -1.37 19.39
CA LEU A 101 -11.59 -1.97 20.64
C LEU A 101 -10.44 -2.97 20.43
N ASN A 102 -10.06 -3.28 19.18
CA ASN A 102 -8.98 -4.21 18.84
C ASN A 102 -9.15 -5.62 19.45
N THR A 103 -10.38 -6.05 19.75
CA THR A 103 -10.66 -7.35 20.38
C THR A 103 -11.84 -8.06 19.72
N GLY A 104 -11.84 -9.40 19.80
CA GLY A 104 -12.99 -10.25 19.44
C GLY A 104 -13.74 -10.79 20.66
N GLU A 105 -13.24 -10.54 21.87
CA GLU A 105 -13.82 -11.06 23.12
C GLU A 105 -14.93 -10.13 23.65
N PRO A 106 -16.12 -10.67 23.99
CA PRO A 106 -17.15 -9.91 24.70
C PRO A 106 -16.66 -9.44 26.07
N SER A 107 -17.05 -8.24 26.50
CA SER A 107 -16.76 -7.76 27.85
C SER A 107 -17.79 -6.73 28.30
N THR A 108 -18.45 -6.99 29.42
CA THR A 108 -19.55 -6.19 29.97
C THR A 108 -19.22 -4.69 30.06
N MET A 109 -18.04 -4.34 30.56
CA MET A 109 -17.56 -2.95 30.71
C MET A 109 -17.39 -2.18 29.39
N LYS A 110 -17.37 -2.86 28.23
CA LYS A 110 -17.25 -2.24 26.90
C LYS A 110 -18.55 -2.31 26.10
N ASP A 111 -19.53 -3.10 26.53
CA ASP A 111 -20.80 -3.22 25.81
C ASP A 111 -21.61 -1.91 25.86
N GLU A 112 -21.50 -1.09 26.91
CA GLU A 112 -22.10 0.26 26.95
C GLU A 112 -21.57 1.19 25.83
N GLU A 113 -20.26 1.14 25.55
CA GLU A 113 -19.64 1.92 24.47
C GLU A 113 -20.09 1.41 23.10
N LEU A 114 -20.29 0.09 22.95
CA LEU A 114 -20.81 -0.51 21.73
C LEU A 114 -22.29 -0.18 21.50
N GLU A 115 -23.12 -0.15 22.55
CA GLU A 115 -24.52 0.30 22.44
C GLU A 115 -24.63 1.80 22.13
N GLU A 116 -23.63 2.61 22.52
CA GLU A 116 -23.50 4.00 22.03
C GLU A 116 -23.23 4.05 20.52
N TYR A 117 -22.28 3.25 20.02
CA TYR A 117 -21.95 3.17 18.60
C TYR A 117 -23.09 2.58 17.74
N ILE A 118 -23.86 1.62 18.27
CA ILE A 118 -25.04 1.09 17.58
C ILE A 118 -26.11 2.17 17.43
N ARG A 119 -26.46 2.90 18.50
CA ARG A 119 -27.48 3.96 18.42
C ARG A 119 -27.13 5.01 17.36
N LYS A 120 -25.86 5.44 17.32
CA LYS A 120 -25.38 6.35 16.27
C LYS A 120 -25.51 5.77 14.85
N ILE A 121 -25.17 4.50 14.63
CA ILE A 121 -25.34 3.91 13.29
C ILE A 121 -26.82 3.70 12.93
N GLU A 122 -27.70 3.39 13.89
CA GLU A 122 -29.16 3.33 13.69
C GLU A 122 -29.75 4.71 13.33
N GLU A 123 -29.30 5.78 14.01
CA GLU A 123 -29.63 7.17 13.67
C GLU A 123 -29.21 7.53 12.24
N LEU A 124 -27.98 7.20 11.84
CA LEU A 124 -27.45 7.48 10.50
C LEU A 124 -28.14 6.65 9.40
N LEU A 125 -28.44 5.38 9.67
CA LEU A 125 -29.22 4.50 8.79
C LEU A 125 -30.71 4.90 8.72
N LYS A 126 -31.19 5.74 9.64
CA LYS A 126 -32.61 6.10 9.83
C LYS A 126 -33.53 4.88 10.02
N ARG A 127 -32.98 3.79 10.56
CA ARG A 127 -33.72 2.56 10.92
C ARG A 127 -33.09 1.87 12.12
N ILE A 128 -33.91 1.16 12.88
CA ILE A 128 -33.45 0.25 13.93
C ILE A 128 -32.88 -1.01 13.26
N ILE A 129 -31.75 -1.51 13.76
CA ILE A 129 -31.16 -2.77 13.30
C ILE A 129 -31.83 -3.92 14.04
N GLU A 130 -32.18 -4.99 13.33
CA GLU A 130 -32.87 -6.14 13.94
C GLU A 130 -32.08 -6.70 15.15
N PRO A 131 -32.77 -7.06 16.25
CA PRO A 131 -32.15 -7.66 17.42
C PRO A 131 -31.64 -9.08 17.11
N GLY A 132 -30.68 -9.52 17.92
CA GLY A 132 -30.06 -10.85 17.79
C GLY A 132 -28.89 -10.89 16.80
N ARG A 133 -28.62 -12.07 16.26
CA ARG A 133 -27.50 -12.37 15.35
C ARG A 133 -28.03 -13.01 14.07
N GLY A 134 -27.58 -12.49 12.92
CA GLY A 134 -27.80 -13.08 11.61
C GLY A 134 -26.54 -13.79 11.08
N ASN A 135 -26.61 -14.30 9.86
CA ASN A 135 -25.55 -15.11 9.25
C ASN A 135 -24.36 -14.30 8.72
N ALA A 136 -24.49 -12.97 8.61
CA ALA A 136 -23.47 -12.11 8.02
C ALA A 136 -22.18 -12.07 8.88
N ASN A 137 -21.03 -12.23 8.24
CA ASN A 137 -19.72 -12.09 8.85
C ASN A 137 -19.12 -10.73 8.47
N CYS A 138 -18.56 -10.01 9.44
CA CYS A 138 -17.77 -8.81 9.15
C CYS A 138 -16.29 -9.16 8.89
N PHE A 139 -15.61 -8.33 8.12
CA PHE A 139 -14.14 -8.34 8.12
C PHE A 139 -13.59 -7.96 9.49
N ARG A 140 -12.70 -8.78 10.05
CA ARG A 140 -11.93 -8.49 11.26
C ARG A 140 -10.45 -8.81 11.04
N LEU A 141 -9.83 -8.13 10.08
CA LEU A 141 -8.52 -8.47 9.50
C LEU A 141 -7.40 -8.84 10.50
N THR A 142 -7.38 -8.23 11.69
CA THR A 142 -6.34 -8.50 12.70
C THR A 142 -6.60 -9.74 13.56
N LEU A 143 -7.84 -10.23 13.57
CA LEU A 143 -8.33 -11.36 14.38
C LEU A 143 -8.61 -12.60 13.52
N ASP A 144 -9.18 -12.39 12.33
CA ASP A 144 -9.48 -13.47 11.39
C ASP A 144 -8.19 -14.18 10.90
N LYS A 145 -8.34 -15.37 10.34
CA LYS A 145 -7.24 -16.15 9.75
C LYS A 145 -6.56 -15.33 8.66
N VAL A 146 -5.23 -15.35 8.63
CA VAL A 146 -4.45 -14.69 7.58
C VAL A 146 -4.74 -15.38 6.25
N ASP A 147 -5.43 -14.69 5.36
CA ASP A 147 -5.79 -15.23 4.06
C ASP A 147 -4.60 -15.10 3.09
N MET A 148 -3.98 -16.24 2.81
CA MET A 148 -2.80 -16.42 1.96
C MET A 148 -3.11 -17.48 0.89
N LEU A 149 -2.74 -17.19 -0.34
CA LEU A 149 -2.74 -18.20 -1.41
C LEU A 149 -1.33 -18.78 -1.58
N HIS A 150 -1.25 -20.04 -2.00
CA HIS A 150 0.03 -20.62 -2.39
C HIS A 150 0.59 -19.89 -3.61
N ARG A 151 1.85 -19.49 -3.52
CA ARG A 151 2.67 -18.97 -4.61
C ARG A 151 3.75 -20.00 -4.87
N SER A 152 3.76 -20.57 -6.08
CA SER A 152 4.70 -21.63 -6.46
C SER A 152 6.15 -21.11 -6.51
N LEU A 153 7.11 -22.03 -6.57
CA LEU A 153 8.51 -21.67 -6.84
C LEU A 153 8.63 -20.89 -8.18
N THR A 154 7.87 -21.28 -9.20
CA THR A 154 7.77 -20.58 -10.50
C THR A 154 7.31 -19.14 -10.35
N TRP A 155 6.35 -18.85 -9.48
CA TRP A 155 5.94 -17.47 -9.19
C TRP A 155 7.12 -16.64 -8.67
N TYR A 156 7.87 -17.15 -7.69
CA TYR A 156 9.02 -16.43 -7.14
C TYR A 156 10.21 -16.38 -8.10
N LEU A 157 10.32 -17.30 -9.06
CA LEU A 157 11.25 -17.18 -10.18
C LEU A 157 10.86 -16.02 -11.11
N CYS A 158 9.57 -15.80 -11.38
CA CYS A 158 9.12 -14.60 -12.10
C CYS A 158 9.44 -13.31 -11.30
N VAL A 159 9.23 -13.30 -9.98
CA VAL A 159 9.63 -12.19 -9.09
C VAL A 159 11.13 -11.92 -9.19
N PHE A 160 11.96 -12.97 -9.20
CA PHE A 160 13.42 -12.88 -9.34
C PHE A 160 13.85 -12.24 -10.67
N VAL A 161 13.25 -12.66 -11.79
CA VAL A 161 13.55 -12.11 -13.12
C VAL A 161 13.16 -10.63 -13.18
N VAL A 162 11.94 -10.28 -12.74
CA VAL A 162 11.46 -8.89 -12.71
C VAL A 162 12.37 -8.01 -11.84
N ASP A 163 12.78 -8.50 -10.67
CA ASP A 163 13.70 -7.80 -9.77
C ASP A 163 15.09 -7.59 -10.37
N THR A 164 15.63 -8.59 -11.05
CA THR A 164 16.95 -8.51 -11.70
C THR A 164 16.93 -7.51 -12.85
N VAL A 165 15.88 -7.54 -13.68
CA VAL A 165 15.66 -6.56 -14.75
C VAL A 165 15.46 -5.16 -14.18
N ALA A 166 14.64 -5.01 -13.14
CA ALA A 166 14.41 -3.74 -12.45
C ALA A 166 15.71 -3.13 -11.91
N SER A 167 16.55 -3.96 -11.30
CA SER A 167 17.86 -3.57 -10.74
C SER A 167 18.83 -3.13 -11.83
N GLY A 168 18.83 -3.81 -12.99
CA GLY A 168 19.59 -3.41 -14.17
C GLY A 168 19.18 -2.03 -14.70
N TYR A 169 17.88 -1.78 -14.85
CA TYR A 169 17.37 -0.47 -15.27
C TYR A 169 17.64 0.64 -14.26
N LEU A 170 17.45 0.39 -12.96
CA LEU A 170 17.78 1.38 -11.92
C LEU A 170 19.27 1.74 -11.96
N ARG A 171 20.15 0.74 -12.14
CA ARG A 171 21.59 0.99 -12.25
C ARG A 171 21.99 1.72 -13.54
N TYR A 172 21.28 1.48 -14.64
CA TYR A 172 21.39 2.22 -15.91
C TYR A 172 20.98 3.69 -15.75
N TYR A 173 19.93 3.98 -14.98
CA TYR A 173 19.50 5.34 -14.65
C TYR A 173 20.26 5.97 -13.45
N SER A 174 21.49 5.52 -13.20
CA SER A 174 22.40 6.05 -12.17
C SER A 174 21.87 5.99 -10.73
N PHE A 175 21.03 5.01 -10.40
CA PHE A 175 20.72 4.68 -9.01
C PHE A 175 21.69 3.62 -8.47
N ASP A 176 22.29 3.90 -7.32
CA ASP A 176 23.11 2.95 -6.57
C ASP A 176 22.27 2.25 -5.48
N PHE A 177 22.43 0.92 -5.33
CA PHE A 177 21.67 0.12 -4.37
C PHE A 177 22.32 0.10 -3.00
N HIS A 178 21.63 0.58 -1.96
CA HIS A 178 22.09 0.53 -0.58
C HIS A 178 21.51 -0.69 0.15
N ARG A 179 22.37 -1.65 0.48
CA ARG A 179 22.01 -2.92 1.13
C ARG A 179 22.10 -2.89 2.65
N THR A 180 21.37 -3.79 3.32
CA THR A 180 21.57 -4.08 4.75
C THR A 180 22.76 -5.03 4.97
N SER A 181 22.83 -5.64 6.17
CA SER A 181 23.86 -6.63 6.49
C SER A 181 23.78 -7.87 5.58
N LEU A 182 24.92 -8.40 5.13
CA LEU A 182 24.95 -9.64 4.35
C LEU A 182 24.37 -10.85 5.11
N LEU A 183 24.36 -10.81 6.45
CA LEU A 183 23.68 -11.81 7.27
C LEU A 183 22.15 -11.86 7.05
N GLN A 184 21.55 -10.79 6.51
CA GLN A 184 20.14 -10.73 6.13
C GLN A 184 19.87 -11.18 4.69
N PHE A 185 20.90 -11.36 3.85
CA PHE A 185 20.76 -11.82 2.47
C PHE A 185 19.85 -13.07 2.31
N PRO A 186 20.02 -14.17 3.08
CA PRO A 186 19.17 -15.36 2.93
C PRO A 186 17.76 -15.20 3.54
N THR A 187 17.46 -14.07 4.20
CA THR A 187 16.14 -13.83 4.84
C THR A 187 15.10 -13.26 3.87
N ILE A 188 15.51 -12.89 2.65
CA ILE A 188 14.65 -12.37 1.59
C ILE A 188 14.64 -13.38 0.45
N PHE A 189 13.47 -13.88 0.08
CA PHE A 189 13.26 -14.79 -1.04
C PHE A 189 12.23 -14.22 -2.04
N PRO A 190 12.51 -14.24 -3.36
CA PRO A 190 13.71 -14.76 -4.00
C PRO A 190 14.98 -13.98 -3.62
N LEU A 191 16.12 -14.69 -3.62
CA LEU A 191 17.43 -14.11 -3.32
C LEU A 191 17.76 -13.01 -4.35
N ARG A 192 18.56 -12.02 -3.93
CA ARG A 192 18.86 -10.82 -4.74
C ARG A 192 20.37 -10.69 -5.01
N PRO A 193 21.00 -11.49 -5.89
CA PRO A 193 22.46 -11.63 -5.99
C PRO A 193 23.26 -10.32 -6.14
N PHE A 194 22.70 -9.31 -6.80
CA PHE A 194 23.31 -7.97 -6.90
C PHE A 194 23.56 -7.29 -5.53
N THR A 195 22.86 -7.72 -4.48
CA THR A 195 23.15 -7.36 -3.08
C THR A 195 24.57 -7.74 -2.67
N LEU A 196 25.17 -8.78 -3.25
CA LEU A 196 26.55 -9.17 -2.95
C LEU A 196 27.57 -8.25 -3.66
N LEU A 197 27.15 -7.55 -4.71
CA LEU A 197 28.01 -6.74 -5.59
C LEU A 197 28.05 -5.26 -5.19
N THR A 198 27.05 -4.74 -4.47
CA THR A 198 27.05 -3.32 -4.09
C THR A 198 28.02 -3.02 -2.92
N PRO A 199 28.87 -1.98 -3.05
CA PRO A 199 29.69 -1.48 -1.94
C PRO A 199 28.86 -0.65 -0.94
N TYR A 200 27.70 -0.13 -1.35
CA TYR A 200 26.93 0.83 -0.58
C TYR A 200 26.08 0.17 0.49
N ARG A 201 26.26 0.61 1.74
CA ARG A 201 25.51 0.13 2.89
C ARG A 201 24.38 1.09 3.25
N SER A 202 23.23 0.55 3.63
CA SER A 202 22.14 1.28 4.27
C SER A 202 22.53 1.60 5.72
N PRO A 203 22.32 2.84 6.20
CA PRO A 203 22.43 3.15 7.63
C PRO A 203 21.28 2.54 8.45
N ALA A 204 20.18 2.19 7.78
CA ALA A 204 19.02 1.53 8.37
C ALA A 204 19.31 0.04 8.66
N LYS A 205 18.54 -0.54 9.59
CA LYS A 205 18.78 -1.92 10.05
C LYS A 205 18.17 -2.96 9.12
N THR A 206 17.03 -2.66 8.48
CA THR A 206 16.23 -3.60 7.69
C THR A 206 15.78 -3.04 6.33
N LEU A 207 15.70 -1.71 6.18
CA LEU A 207 15.37 -1.08 4.90
C LEU A 207 16.57 -1.05 3.93
N THR A 208 16.29 -1.53 2.71
CA THR A 208 17.10 -1.33 1.51
C THR A 208 16.48 -0.24 0.65
N TYR A 209 17.30 0.51 -0.08
CA TYR A 209 16.83 1.55 -0.98
C TYR A 209 17.76 1.73 -2.17
N TRP A 210 17.24 2.37 -3.22
CA TRP A 210 18.01 2.83 -4.37
C TRP A 210 18.21 4.34 -4.26
N HIS A 211 19.41 4.83 -4.50
CA HIS A 211 19.75 6.23 -4.35
C HIS A 211 20.44 6.76 -5.60
N ARG A 212 19.85 7.79 -6.22
CA ARG A 212 20.55 8.67 -7.16
C ARG A 212 21.00 9.91 -6.40
N ARG A 213 22.29 10.21 -6.45
CA ARG A 213 22.91 11.29 -5.68
C ARG A 213 22.35 12.66 -6.07
N HIS A 214 22.03 13.49 -5.09
CA HIS A 214 21.68 14.89 -5.32
C HIS A 214 22.93 15.74 -5.60
N THR A 215 22.90 16.53 -6.67
CA THR A 215 23.92 17.57 -6.94
C THR A 215 23.33 18.93 -7.34
N SER A 216 22.03 18.98 -7.67
CA SER A 216 21.27 20.21 -7.90
C SER A 216 21.38 21.22 -6.75
N LYS A 217 21.38 22.51 -7.10
CA LYS A 217 21.41 23.64 -6.14
C LYS A 217 20.07 24.37 -6.04
N THR A 218 19.26 24.34 -7.11
CA THR A 218 17.96 25.02 -7.21
C THR A 218 16.76 24.12 -6.95
N ARG A 219 16.92 22.79 -7.04
CA ARG A 219 15.87 21.80 -6.73
C ARG A 219 16.11 21.09 -5.38
N LEU A 220 15.03 20.61 -4.76
CA LEU A 220 15.00 19.81 -3.53
C LEU A 220 15.05 18.30 -3.84
N PRO A 221 15.71 17.47 -3.01
CA PRO A 221 15.78 16.03 -3.24
C PRO A 221 14.46 15.31 -2.92
N ILE A 222 14.25 14.14 -3.53
CA ILE A 222 13.01 13.36 -3.44
C ILE A 222 13.21 12.13 -2.55
N LEU A 223 12.31 11.94 -1.58
CA LEU A 223 12.06 10.64 -0.96
C LEU A 223 10.87 9.97 -1.68
N PHE A 224 11.12 8.82 -2.30
CA PHE A 224 10.09 8.01 -2.95
C PHE A 224 9.85 6.72 -2.14
N ILE A 225 8.59 6.44 -1.82
CA ILE A 225 8.16 5.24 -1.11
C ILE A 225 7.10 4.55 -1.97
N HIS A 226 7.32 3.29 -2.34
CA HIS A 226 6.43 2.58 -3.25
C HIS A 226 5.19 1.99 -2.55
N GLY A 227 4.10 1.84 -3.30
CA GLY A 227 2.91 1.09 -2.88
C GLY A 227 3.08 -0.43 -2.94
N ILE A 228 2.07 -1.17 -2.52
CA ILE A 228 2.08 -2.64 -2.53
C ILE A 228 2.15 -3.15 -3.98
N GLY A 229 3.06 -4.08 -4.28
CA GLY A 229 3.25 -4.59 -5.64
C GLY A 229 4.55 -5.36 -5.80
N ILE A 230 5.14 -5.33 -7.00
CA ILE A 230 6.36 -6.08 -7.35
C ILE A 230 7.65 -5.26 -7.13
N GLY A 231 7.73 -4.58 -5.97
CA GLY A 231 8.81 -3.64 -5.65
C GLY A 231 8.82 -2.41 -6.57
N LEU A 232 10.01 -1.91 -6.91
CA LEU A 232 10.18 -0.66 -7.66
C LEU A 232 9.90 -0.74 -9.17
N TYR A 233 9.76 -1.93 -9.76
CA TYR A 233 9.63 -2.12 -11.21
C TYR A 233 8.58 -1.23 -11.92
N PRO A 234 7.33 -1.07 -11.41
CA PRO A 234 6.32 -0.23 -12.07
C PRO A 234 6.70 1.26 -12.14
N TYR A 235 7.60 1.71 -11.27
CA TYR A 235 7.92 3.12 -11.07
C TYR A 235 9.22 3.54 -11.78
N ILE A 236 9.99 2.61 -12.35
CA ILE A 236 11.31 2.88 -12.95
C ILE A 236 11.25 4.00 -13.98
N ASN A 237 10.30 3.94 -14.93
CA ASN A 237 10.18 4.96 -15.97
C ASN A 237 9.85 6.34 -15.37
N PHE A 238 9.01 6.40 -14.34
CA PHE A 238 8.70 7.64 -13.62
C PHE A 238 9.95 8.19 -12.90
N LEU A 239 10.68 7.33 -12.18
CA LEU A 239 11.92 7.72 -11.47
C LEU A 239 13.03 8.19 -12.42
N ALA A 240 13.12 7.60 -13.62
CA ALA A 240 14.03 8.02 -14.67
C ALA A 240 13.59 9.37 -15.28
N GLU A 241 12.32 9.49 -15.68
CA GLU A 241 11.74 10.68 -16.33
C GLU A 241 11.89 11.95 -15.49
N LEU A 242 11.95 11.86 -14.14
CA LEU A 242 12.21 13.00 -13.26
C LEU A 242 13.47 13.80 -13.62
N ASN A 243 14.54 13.16 -14.12
CA ASN A 243 15.79 13.82 -14.53
C ASN A 243 15.98 13.95 -16.07
N LEU A 244 15.08 13.42 -16.91
CA LEU A 244 15.34 13.28 -18.35
C LEU A 244 15.11 14.54 -19.21
N GLU A 245 14.41 15.56 -18.72
CA GLU A 245 13.97 16.70 -19.56
C GLU A 245 14.52 18.06 -19.10
N ASP A 246 15.36 18.09 -18.04
CA ASP A 246 16.03 19.31 -17.55
C ASP A 246 17.27 19.68 -18.41
N GLU A 247 17.16 19.57 -19.73
CA GLU A 247 18.22 19.98 -20.68
C GLU A 247 18.44 21.50 -20.71
N THR A 248 17.46 22.28 -20.25
CA THR A 248 17.46 23.75 -20.28
C THR A 248 18.43 24.38 -19.28
N ASP A 249 18.81 23.67 -18.21
CA ASP A 249 19.84 24.13 -17.27
C ASP A 249 20.75 23.00 -16.79
N ARG A 250 21.62 22.54 -17.70
CA ARG A 250 22.71 21.59 -17.40
C ARG A 250 23.71 22.11 -16.34
N SER A 251 23.61 23.37 -15.89
CA SER A 251 24.53 23.94 -14.90
C SER A 251 24.10 23.67 -13.44
N ASP A 252 22.81 23.40 -13.20
CA ASP A 252 22.28 23.19 -11.86
C ASP A 252 22.74 21.85 -11.23
N GLY A 253 22.73 20.76 -12.00
CA GLY A 253 23.15 19.41 -11.58
C GLY A 253 22.04 18.36 -11.71
N GLU A 254 22.09 17.30 -10.89
CA GLU A 254 21.10 16.22 -10.87
C GLU A 254 20.16 16.30 -9.65
N LEU A 255 18.89 15.97 -9.91
CA LEU A 255 17.86 15.82 -8.89
C LEU A 255 18.06 14.47 -8.18
N GLY A 256 18.36 14.53 -6.87
CA GLY A 256 18.62 13.34 -6.08
C GLY A 256 17.34 12.66 -5.63
N ILE A 257 17.34 11.32 -5.65
CA ILE A 257 16.15 10.51 -5.42
C ILE A 257 16.54 9.32 -4.54
N ILE A 258 15.91 9.20 -3.38
CA ILE A 258 15.98 8.04 -2.48
C ILE A 258 14.69 7.23 -2.66
N ALA A 259 14.76 6.10 -3.36
CA ALA A 259 13.64 5.19 -3.57
C ALA A 259 13.72 4.02 -2.58
N VAL A 260 12.93 4.08 -1.50
CA VAL A 260 12.88 3.07 -0.44
C VAL A 260 12.12 1.84 -0.91
N GLU A 261 12.70 0.64 -0.71
CA GLU A 261 12.07 -0.62 -1.10
C GLU A 261 11.64 -1.45 0.13
N ILE A 262 10.33 -1.46 0.40
CA ILE A 262 9.74 -2.14 1.55
C ILE A 262 9.45 -3.60 1.18
N MET A 263 10.41 -4.48 1.49
CA MET A 263 10.36 -5.92 1.17
C MET A 263 9.03 -6.60 1.54
N ALA A 264 8.45 -6.24 2.68
CA ALA A 264 7.23 -6.86 3.22
C ALA A 264 5.94 -6.54 2.43
N VAL A 265 5.99 -5.58 1.51
CA VAL A 265 4.89 -5.26 0.58
C VAL A 265 5.30 -5.40 -0.90
N SER A 266 6.44 -6.06 -1.16
CA SER A 266 7.04 -6.22 -2.50
C SER A 266 6.82 -7.61 -3.14
N SER A 267 5.79 -8.34 -2.72
CA SER A 267 5.48 -9.72 -3.15
C SER A 267 6.65 -10.71 -2.94
N ARG A 268 7.26 -10.66 -1.75
CA ARG A 268 8.42 -11.48 -1.35
C ARG A 268 8.19 -12.19 -0.01
N ILE A 269 8.82 -13.34 0.12
CA ILE A 269 9.03 -14.02 1.40
C ILE A 269 10.15 -13.28 2.15
N THR A 270 9.83 -12.61 3.26
CA THR A 270 10.81 -11.78 4.00
C THR A 270 10.57 -11.79 5.52
N GLY A 271 11.21 -10.90 6.28
CA GLY A 271 10.93 -10.67 7.70
C GLY A 271 9.52 -10.10 7.96
N LYS A 272 9.23 -9.78 9.22
CA LYS A 272 8.00 -9.06 9.59
C LYS A 272 8.12 -7.61 9.12
N ALA A 273 7.02 -7.01 8.63
CA ALA A 273 6.98 -5.57 8.44
C ALA A 273 7.26 -4.82 9.75
N LEU A 274 8.06 -3.75 9.64
CA LEU A 274 8.19 -2.75 10.69
C LEU A 274 6.81 -2.18 11.05
N ASP A 275 6.63 -1.80 12.31
CA ASP A 275 5.57 -0.88 12.69
C ASP A 275 5.92 0.54 12.23
N ASN A 276 4.95 1.45 12.35
CA ASN A 276 5.03 2.80 11.83
C ASN A 276 6.16 3.63 12.49
N VAL A 277 6.38 3.49 13.80
CA VAL A 277 7.49 4.16 14.51
C VAL A 277 8.84 3.65 14.02
N ALA A 278 9.05 2.33 13.98
CA ALA A 278 10.30 1.76 13.49
C ALA A 278 10.56 2.08 12.01
N MET A 279 9.52 2.15 11.18
CA MET A 279 9.61 2.57 9.77
C MET A 279 10.08 4.02 9.64
N CYS A 280 9.50 4.96 10.41
CA CYS A 280 9.92 6.36 10.40
C CYS A 280 11.39 6.49 10.86
N GLN A 281 11.77 5.83 11.95
CA GLN A 281 13.15 5.83 12.45
C GLN A 281 14.16 5.29 11.42
N GLU A 282 13.83 4.21 10.70
CA GLU A 282 14.70 3.69 9.65
C GLU A 282 14.80 4.64 8.44
N ILE A 283 13.72 5.34 8.08
CA ILE A 283 13.73 6.40 7.06
C ILE A 283 14.56 7.60 7.52
N ASP A 284 14.43 8.06 8.77
CA ASP A 284 15.20 9.16 9.33
C ASP A 284 16.70 8.86 9.34
N CYS A 285 17.11 7.62 9.66
CA CYS A 285 18.50 7.18 9.51
C CYS A 285 19.00 7.28 8.06
N ILE A 286 18.15 6.99 7.07
CA ILE A 286 18.50 7.11 5.64
C ILE A 286 18.62 8.58 5.25
N LEU A 287 17.62 9.40 5.60
CA LEU A 287 17.62 10.84 5.31
C LEU A 287 18.82 11.54 5.95
N GLY A 288 19.10 11.29 7.23
CA GLY A 288 20.25 11.88 7.94
C GLY A 288 21.60 11.54 7.32
N SER A 289 21.71 10.40 6.61
CA SER A 289 22.95 10.01 5.92
C SER A 289 23.19 10.71 4.58
N HIS A 290 22.12 11.22 3.93
CA HIS A 290 22.20 11.86 2.60
C HIS A 290 21.83 13.36 2.61
N ALA A 291 21.15 13.83 3.64
CA ALA A 291 20.64 15.19 3.78
C ALA A 291 20.80 15.71 5.23
N PRO A 292 22.03 15.98 5.70
CA PRO A 292 22.34 16.28 7.11
C PRO A 292 21.76 17.59 7.68
N TYR A 293 21.01 18.36 6.89
CA TYR A 293 20.40 19.64 7.31
C TYR A 293 18.87 19.59 7.46
N CYS A 294 18.24 18.42 7.29
CA CYS A 294 16.77 18.27 7.36
C CYS A 294 16.33 17.21 8.37
N THR A 295 16.50 17.48 9.67
CA THR A 295 15.91 16.68 10.75
C THR A 295 15.27 17.58 11.83
N LYS A 296 13.97 17.84 11.67
CA LYS A 296 13.08 18.21 12.78
C LYS A 296 11.76 17.43 12.67
N ASP A 297 11.38 16.88 13.82
CA ASP A 297 10.20 16.10 14.18
C ASP A 297 9.06 15.97 13.16
N TRP A 298 8.80 14.74 12.70
CA TRP A 298 7.60 14.35 11.96
C TRP A 298 7.14 12.95 12.41
N ALA A 299 5.82 12.71 12.46
CA ALA A 299 5.26 11.43 12.92
C ALA A 299 3.93 11.07 12.22
N ASN A 300 3.92 9.93 11.50
CA ASN A 300 2.75 9.14 11.02
C ASN A 300 1.72 9.82 10.06
N PRO A 301 0.73 9.12 9.44
CA PRO A 301 0.55 7.66 9.18
C PRO A 301 0.25 7.20 7.68
N ILE A 302 -0.10 5.91 7.41
CA ILE A 302 -0.19 5.18 6.08
C ILE A 302 -1.65 5.04 5.46
N CYS A 303 -1.95 4.35 4.31
CA CYS A 303 -3.16 3.48 4.02
C CYS A 303 -3.23 2.59 2.70
N ARG A 304 -4.27 1.72 2.46
CA ARG A 304 -4.16 0.32 1.85
C ARG A 304 -5.34 -0.33 0.98
N LYS A 305 -5.03 -1.51 0.30
CA LYS A 305 -5.44 -2.21 -1.02
C LYS A 305 -6.80 -3.07 -1.38
N PRO A 306 -6.85 -4.13 -2.30
CA PRO A 306 -7.95 -4.53 -3.32
C PRO A 306 -8.58 -6.01 -3.53
N THR A 307 -9.30 -6.34 -4.68
CA THR A 307 -10.26 -7.52 -4.91
C THR A 307 -10.38 -8.48 -6.21
N ARG A 308 -11.07 -8.18 -7.36
CA ARG A 308 -11.63 -9.09 -8.47
C ARG A 308 -11.08 -8.93 -9.94
N ALA A 309 -11.02 -9.96 -10.81
CA ALA A 309 -10.63 -9.90 -12.27
C ALA A 309 -9.25 -9.28 -12.67
N ASN A 310 -9.15 -8.06 -13.22
CA ASN A 310 -7.84 -7.33 -13.25
C ASN A 310 -7.43 -6.92 -11.82
N GLU A 311 -8.38 -6.79 -10.93
CA GLU A 311 -8.19 -6.85 -9.49
C GLU A 311 -8.07 -8.29 -8.93
N HIS A 312 -8.23 -9.37 -9.70
CA HIS A 312 -7.66 -10.68 -9.34
C HIS A 312 -6.16 -10.63 -9.60
N GLN A 313 -5.69 -9.97 -10.67
CA GLN A 313 -4.27 -9.67 -10.80
C GLN A 313 -3.79 -8.85 -9.58
N LEU A 314 -4.46 -7.77 -9.19
CA LEU A 314 -4.05 -6.99 -8.00
C LEU A 314 -4.22 -7.75 -6.65
N TYR A 315 -5.30 -8.48 -6.42
CA TYR A 315 -5.55 -9.29 -5.21
C TYR A 315 -4.57 -10.46 -5.10
N TYR A 316 -4.39 -11.21 -6.19
CA TYR A 316 -3.45 -12.34 -6.25
C TYR A 316 -2.01 -11.85 -6.16
N PHE A 317 -1.60 -10.85 -6.94
CA PHE A 317 -0.20 -10.41 -7.03
C PHE A 317 0.19 -9.52 -5.84
N ALA A 318 -0.73 -8.67 -5.35
CA ALA A 318 -0.45 -7.60 -4.38
C ALA A 318 -1.30 -7.65 -3.09
N SER A 319 -2.00 -8.74 -2.76
CA SER A 319 -2.58 -8.90 -1.41
C SER A 319 -2.57 -10.31 -0.82
N LYS A 320 -2.24 -11.35 -1.60
CA LYS A 320 -2.28 -12.77 -1.17
C LYS A 320 -0.91 -13.45 -1.09
N ASP A 321 0.16 -12.76 -1.47
CA ASP A 321 1.53 -13.17 -1.16
C ASP A 321 1.71 -13.25 0.37
N MET A 322 2.53 -14.19 0.85
CA MET A 322 2.67 -14.45 2.28
C MET A 322 3.22 -13.26 3.08
N GLY A 323 4.18 -12.52 2.52
CA GLY A 323 4.75 -11.33 3.15
C GLY A 323 3.73 -10.20 3.21
N VAL A 324 3.04 -9.98 2.10
CA VAL A 324 1.97 -8.99 1.98
C VAL A 324 0.81 -9.32 2.93
N SER A 325 0.17 -10.48 2.79
CA SER A 325 -0.95 -10.92 3.65
C SER A 325 -0.63 -10.81 5.13
N HIS A 326 0.54 -11.27 5.58
CA HIS A 326 0.92 -11.18 6.98
C HIS A 326 1.07 -9.74 7.46
N THR A 327 1.72 -8.86 6.67
CA THR A 327 1.78 -7.42 6.97
C THR A 327 0.38 -6.85 7.13
N LEU A 328 -0.49 -7.16 6.17
CA LEU A 328 -1.85 -6.68 6.06
C LEU A 328 -2.84 -7.19 7.12
N PHE A 329 -2.60 -8.38 7.70
CA PHE A 329 -3.46 -9.00 8.71
C PHE A 329 -2.86 -8.98 10.13
N ARG A 330 -1.56 -8.69 10.31
CA ARG A 330 -0.89 -8.81 11.62
C ARG A 330 -0.03 -7.62 12.03
N ARG A 331 0.23 -6.67 11.12
CA ARG A 331 1.06 -5.47 11.37
C ARG A 331 0.37 -4.17 10.97
N PHE A 332 -0.71 -4.23 10.19
CA PHE A 332 -1.40 -3.06 9.66
C PHE A 332 -2.67 -2.71 10.46
N PHE A 333 -2.59 -1.69 11.32
CA PHE A 333 -3.72 -1.19 12.13
C PHE A 333 -4.22 0.14 11.58
N TRP A 334 -5.42 0.17 10.98
CA TRP A 334 -5.97 1.34 10.27
C TRP A 334 -5.97 2.62 11.11
N SER A 335 -6.35 2.56 12.39
CA SER A 335 -6.34 3.74 13.29
C SER A 335 -4.95 4.33 13.57
N GLN A 336 -3.87 3.58 13.33
CA GLN A 336 -2.48 4.04 13.41
C GLN A 336 -1.90 4.36 12.02
N ASN A 337 -2.73 4.30 10.98
CA ASN A 337 -2.37 4.25 9.57
C ASN A 337 -3.49 4.88 8.72
N ILE A 338 -3.89 6.12 9.03
CA ILE A 338 -4.79 6.99 8.24
C ILE A 338 -4.29 8.45 8.38
N LEU A 339 -4.01 9.13 7.28
CA LEU A 339 -3.98 10.61 7.23
C LEU A 339 -5.37 11.15 6.94
N TRP A 340 -5.80 12.14 7.71
CA TRP A 340 -7.02 12.90 7.46
C TRP A 340 -6.73 14.20 6.70
N LYS A 341 -7.79 14.83 6.17
CA LYS A 341 -7.66 16.07 5.40
C LYS A 341 -7.04 17.20 6.22
N GLU A 342 -7.38 17.26 7.51
CA GLU A 342 -6.91 18.24 8.49
C GLU A 342 -5.39 18.14 8.70
N ASP A 343 -4.87 16.91 8.75
CA ASP A 343 -3.49 16.60 9.10
C ASP A 343 -2.50 17.07 7.99
N ILE A 344 -3.03 17.35 6.79
CA ILE A 344 -2.27 17.80 5.61
C ILE A 344 -2.59 19.23 5.14
N ARG A 345 -3.52 19.97 5.78
CA ARG A 345 -3.99 21.29 5.29
C ARG A 345 -2.88 22.33 5.10
N ASN A 346 -1.82 22.26 5.90
CA ASN A 346 -0.71 23.23 5.91
C ASN A 346 0.51 22.74 5.11
N ARG A 347 0.31 21.87 4.11
CA ARG A 347 1.37 21.30 3.27
C ARG A 347 0.93 21.35 1.80
N ARG A 348 1.87 21.62 0.89
CA ARG A 348 1.65 21.45 -0.56
C ARG A 348 1.49 19.95 -0.85
N VAL A 349 0.27 19.49 -1.16
CA VAL A 349 -0.05 18.07 -1.38
C VAL A 349 -0.89 17.92 -2.63
N THR A 350 -0.42 17.06 -3.55
CA THR A 350 -1.21 16.65 -4.71
C THR A 350 -1.65 15.21 -4.51
N VAL A 351 -2.96 14.95 -4.49
CA VAL A 351 -3.53 13.61 -4.41
C VAL A 351 -3.91 13.16 -5.83
N VAL A 352 -3.33 12.04 -6.28
CA VAL A 352 -3.60 11.47 -7.61
C VAL A 352 -4.62 10.35 -7.50
N LEU A 353 -5.71 10.43 -8.27
CA LEU A 353 -6.85 9.51 -8.18
C LEU A 353 -7.24 8.96 -9.56
N GLY A 354 -7.27 7.64 -9.70
CA GLY A 354 -7.91 6.94 -10.82
C GLY A 354 -9.42 6.86 -10.63
N GLY A 355 -10.22 7.13 -11.66
CA GLY A 355 -11.69 7.14 -11.59
C GLY A 355 -12.36 5.78 -11.80
N LYS A 356 -11.60 4.80 -12.28
CA LYS A 356 -11.94 3.38 -12.29
C LYS A 356 -11.06 2.61 -11.30
N ASP A 357 -10.59 3.28 -10.24
CA ASP A 357 -9.82 2.65 -9.16
C ASP A 357 -10.71 1.65 -8.43
N LEU A 358 -10.38 0.37 -8.57
CA LEU A 358 -11.26 -0.73 -8.19
C LEU A 358 -11.19 -1.12 -6.71
N ILE A 359 -10.87 -0.13 -5.86
CA ILE A 359 -10.28 -0.42 -4.56
C ILE A 359 -10.72 0.54 -3.47
N VAL A 360 -10.56 1.83 -3.75
CA VAL A 360 -11.11 2.90 -2.93
C VAL A 360 -12.11 3.59 -3.84
N ASP A 361 -13.28 3.94 -3.30
CA ASP A 361 -14.24 4.76 -4.05
C ASP A 361 -13.66 6.18 -4.16
N THR A 362 -12.85 6.39 -5.20
CA THR A 362 -12.07 7.61 -5.39
C THR A 362 -12.95 8.81 -5.71
N LYS A 363 -14.22 8.59 -6.10
CA LYS A 363 -15.22 9.66 -6.22
C LYS A 363 -15.54 10.24 -4.84
N VAL A 364 -15.85 9.37 -3.88
CA VAL A 364 -16.06 9.76 -2.47
C VAL A 364 -14.82 10.44 -1.88
N VAL A 365 -13.61 9.92 -2.15
CA VAL A 365 -12.37 10.55 -1.70
C VAL A 365 -12.16 11.93 -2.34
N LYS A 366 -12.43 12.07 -3.64
CA LYS A 366 -12.37 13.37 -4.34
C LYS A 366 -13.36 14.35 -3.74
N GLU A 367 -14.60 13.94 -3.50
CA GLU A 367 -15.67 14.75 -2.88
C GLU A 367 -15.26 15.24 -1.48
N TYR A 368 -14.76 14.34 -0.62
CA TYR A 368 -14.22 14.67 0.69
C TYR A 368 -13.04 15.66 0.64
N LEU A 369 -12.06 15.42 -0.23
CA LEU A 369 -10.90 16.31 -0.39
C LEU A 369 -11.29 17.68 -0.96
N THR A 370 -12.25 17.74 -1.88
CA THR A 370 -12.70 19.00 -2.53
C THR A 370 -13.88 19.69 -1.84
N GLY A 371 -14.46 19.11 -0.78
CA GLY A 371 -15.48 19.77 0.04
C GLY A 371 -16.84 19.96 -0.64
N ASN A 372 -17.20 19.13 -1.62
CA ASN A 372 -18.47 19.20 -2.36
C ASN A 372 -18.78 20.52 -3.10
N GLU A 373 -17.78 21.35 -3.42
CA GLU A 373 -17.90 22.50 -4.36
C GLU A 373 -18.27 22.11 -5.82
N SER A 374 -18.72 20.88 -6.06
CA SER A 374 -18.93 20.30 -7.39
C SER A 374 -20.30 19.65 -7.62
N VAL A 375 -21.28 19.91 -6.75
CA VAL A 375 -22.69 19.49 -6.96
C VAL A 375 -23.49 20.51 -7.77
N ASN A 376 -23.04 21.77 -7.85
CA ASN A 376 -23.61 22.73 -8.80
C ASN A 376 -23.13 22.42 -10.23
N GLN A 377 -24.13 22.03 -11.02
CA GLN A 377 -24.07 21.60 -12.41
C GLN A 377 -23.18 22.48 -13.29
N GLU A 378 -22.16 21.88 -13.91
CA GLU A 378 -21.91 22.12 -15.34
C GLU A 378 -21.14 20.95 -15.97
N LYS A 379 -21.77 20.31 -16.96
CA LYS A 379 -21.20 19.18 -17.70
C LYS A 379 -20.22 19.70 -18.76
N GLY A 380 -18.95 19.85 -18.43
CA GLY A 380 -17.91 19.99 -19.48
C GLY A 380 -16.52 20.51 -19.09
N SER A 381 -16.40 21.39 -18.09
CA SER A 381 -15.16 22.19 -17.92
C SER A 381 -13.98 21.47 -17.22
N TRP A 382 -14.25 20.42 -16.43
CA TRP A 382 -13.27 19.88 -15.47
C TRP A 382 -12.12 19.04 -16.05
N GLN A 383 -12.05 18.82 -17.36
CA GLN A 383 -10.80 18.35 -18.00
C GLN A 383 -9.67 19.40 -17.93
N LYS A 384 -9.99 20.65 -17.55
CA LYS A 384 -9.07 21.79 -17.42
C LYS A 384 -9.17 22.52 -16.06
N ARG A 385 -9.33 21.84 -14.92
CA ARG A 385 -8.95 22.50 -13.64
C ARG A 385 -7.43 22.58 -13.63
N GLU A 386 -6.91 23.79 -13.80
CA GLU A 386 -5.48 24.05 -13.79
C GLU A 386 -4.93 23.75 -12.39
N TRP A 387 -3.91 22.89 -12.34
CA TRP A 387 -3.22 22.54 -11.10
C TRP A 387 -2.48 23.78 -10.62
N LYS A 388 -2.66 24.17 -9.34
CA LYS A 388 -2.12 25.44 -8.83
C LYS A 388 -0.83 25.27 -8.04
N GLY A 389 -0.61 24.09 -7.45
CA GLY A 389 0.56 23.79 -6.65
C GLY A 389 0.55 24.41 -5.24
N ASP A 390 -0.54 25.08 -4.87
CA ASP A 390 -0.73 25.70 -3.55
C ASP A 390 -1.80 24.95 -2.75
N GLY A 391 -1.49 24.63 -1.49
CA GLY A 391 -2.32 23.82 -0.62
C GLY A 391 -2.56 22.39 -1.12
N LEU A 392 -3.84 22.01 -1.22
CA LEU A 392 -4.31 20.65 -1.53
C LEU A 392 -4.91 20.56 -2.94
N ASP A 393 -4.16 19.97 -3.87
CA ASP A 393 -4.58 19.71 -5.24
C ASP A 393 -5.04 18.25 -5.44
N VAL A 394 -6.00 18.03 -6.35
CA VAL A 394 -6.50 16.68 -6.69
C VAL A 394 -6.40 16.42 -8.19
N LEU A 395 -5.49 15.52 -8.58
CA LEU A 395 -5.25 15.14 -9.97
C LEU A 395 -6.12 13.92 -10.35
N TRP A 396 -7.26 14.19 -11.00
CA TRP A 396 -8.22 13.17 -11.41
C TRP A 396 -7.92 12.56 -12.79
N PHE A 397 -7.98 11.23 -12.90
CA PHE A 397 -7.85 10.47 -14.14
C PHE A 397 -9.05 9.53 -14.30
N PRO A 398 -10.14 9.93 -14.99
CA PRO A 398 -11.42 9.22 -14.95
C PRO A 398 -11.35 7.76 -15.43
N GLU A 399 -10.50 7.48 -16.41
CA GLU A 399 -10.42 6.16 -17.08
C GLU A 399 -9.37 5.21 -16.50
N LEU A 400 -8.62 5.63 -15.48
CA LEU A 400 -7.52 4.82 -14.91
C LEU A 400 -7.97 4.05 -13.67
N ASP A 401 -7.49 2.81 -13.59
CA ASP A 401 -7.42 2.00 -12.37
C ASP A 401 -6.18 2.41 -11.53
N HIS A 402 -6.08 1.86 -10.31
CA HIS A 402 -5.25 2.37 -9.23
C HIS A 402 -3.77 2.62 -9.55
N GLY A 403 -3.10 1.66 -10.20
CA GLY A 403 -1.67 1.76 -10.53
C GLY A 403 -1.39 2.32 -11.92
N GLN A 404 -2.40 2.39 -12.79
CA GLN A 404 -2.21 2.61 -14.24
C GLN A 404 -1.66 3.99 -14.61
N VAL A 405 -1.64 4.92 -13.65
CA VAL A 405 -1.05 6.25 -13.84
C VAL A 405 0.44 6.19 -14.17
N PHE A 406 1.14 5.13 -13.77
CA PHE A 406 2.55 4.90 -14.10
C PHE A 406 2.79 4.21 -15.46
N ASP A 407 1.77 3.66 -16.12
CA ASP A 407 1.96 2.83 -17.31
C ASP A 407 2.30 3.64 -18.58
N LYS A 408 1.57 4.74 -18.83
CA LYS A 408 1.69 5.53 -20.07
C LYS A 408 2.58 6.76 -19.88
N LYS A 409 3.42 7.09 -20.86
CA LYS A 409 4.27 8.30 -20.80
C LYS A 409 3.43 9.57 -20.61
N SER A 410 2.29 9.68 -21.29
CA SER A 410 1.41 10.85 -21.17
C SER A 410 0.75 11.01 -19.79
N THR A 411 0.51 9.91 -19.06
CA THR A 411 0.01 10.00 -17.67
C THR A 411 1.16 10.32 -16.72
N ARG A 412 2.30 9.62 -16.84
CA ARG A 412 3.51 9.87 -16.04
C ARG A 412 4.00 11.30 -16.15
N ALA A 413 4.04 11.89 -17.35
CA ALA A 413 4.50 13.26 -17.57
C ALA A 413 3.75 14.29 -16.69
N ARG A 414 2.47 14.06 -16.38
CA ARG A 414 1.71 14.92 -15.45
C ARG A 414 2.24 14.81 -14.02
N LEU A 415 2.62 13.62 -13.55
CA LEU A 415 3.19 13.41 -12.22
C LEU A 415 4.62 13.95 -12.15
N VAL A 416 5.41 13.73 -13.20
CA VAL A 416 6.77 14.28 -13.33
C VAL A 416 6.73 15.81 -13.23
N ASN A 417 5.81 16.47 -13.94
CA ASN A 417 5.65 17.93 -13.87
C ASN A 417 5.28 18.41 -12.46
N VAL A 418 4.28 17.80 -11.82
CA VAL A 418 3.88 18.11 -10.42
C VAL A 418 5.07 17.99 -9.47
N VAL A 419 5.84 16.91 -9.58
CA VAL A 419 6.99 16.67 -8.70
C VAL A 419 8.13 17.65 -8.99
N ARG A 420 8.44 17.97 -10.27
CA ARG A 420 9.45 19.00 -10.60
C ARG A 420 9.09 20.36 -10.02
N ILE A 421 7.82 20.79 -10.10
CA ILE A 421 7.39 22.07 -9.53
C ILE A 421 7.48 22.06 -8.00
N TYR A 422 7.14 20.95 -7.33
CA TYR A 422 7.36 20.81 -5.89
C TYR A 422 8.85 20.76 -5.49
N CYS A 423 9.72 20.32 -6.40
CA CYS A 423 11.17 20.32 -6.17
C CYS A 423 11.81 21.69 -6.39
N ALA A 424 11.24 22.58 -7.21
CA ALA A 424 11.77 23.93 -7.37
C ALA A 424 11.82 24.67 -6.02
N ARG A 425 12.98 25.24 -5.68
CA ARG A 425 13.12 26.17 -4.56
C ARG A 425 12.52 27.52 -4.96
N GLU A 426 11.72 28.07 -4.04
CA GLU A 426 11.28 29.47 -4.03
C GLU A 426 12.44 30.39 -3.60
#